data_AF-A0A2N5YTM0-F1
#
_entry.id   AF-A0A2N5YTM0-F1
#
_cell.length_a   1.000
_cell.length_b   1.000
_cell.length_c   1.000
_cell.angle_alpha   90.00
_cell.angle_beta   90.00
_cell.angle_gamma   90.00
#
_symmetry.space_group_name_H-M   'P 1'
#
loop_
_entity.id
_entity.type
_entity.pdbx_description
1 polymer ?
#
loop_
_entity_poly.entity_id
_entity_poly.type
_entity_poly.pdbx_seq_one_letter_code
_entity_poly.pdbx_strand_id
1 'polypeptide(L)'
;MNSMLVKLTFLFTSLIFVNDFSFFDTNDKGKDKYDKLWEKVEKYEEDALPKYALETVEEIYDIAVSENNDKQIIKATIFRMKYNNILEEEGY
;
A
#
# COMPACT_ATOMS: atom_id res chain seq x y z
N MET A 1 37.57 21.03 3.24
CA MET A 1 36.69 20.65 2.12
C MET A 1 36.05 21.92 1.58
N ASN A 2 36.24 22.28 0.31
CA ASN A 2 35.71 23.54 -0.24
C ASN A 2 34.19 23.58 -0.06
N SER A 3 33.64 24.72 0.40
CA SER A 3 32.19 24.92 0.55
C SER A 3 31.43 24.62 -0.74
N MET A 4 32.06 24.88 -1.89
CA MET A 4 31.52 24.56 -3.22
C MET A 4 31.38 23.04 -3.47
N LEU A 5 32.32 22.23 -2.97
CA LEU A 5 32.27 20.77 -3.10
C LEU A 5 31.15 20.16 -2.23
N VAL A 6 30.94 20.68 -1.02
CA VAL A 6 29.87 20.21 -0.13
C VAL A 6 28.49 20.48 -0.72
N LYS A 7 28.29 21.67 -1.30
CA LYS A 7 27.02 22.01 -1.96
C LYS A 7 26.75 21.14 -3.19
N LEU A 8 27.80 20.81 -3.95
CA LEU A 8 27.71 19.92 -5.10
C LEU A 8 27.33 18.49 -4.69
N THR A 9 27.86 17.98 -3.57
CA THR A 9 27.48 16.66 -3.04
C THR A 9 26.02 16.63 -2.58
N PHE A 10 25.51 17.68 -1.96
CA PHE A 10 24.10 17.76 -1.53
C PHE A 10 23.11 17.80 -2.71
N LEU A 11 23.49 18.39 -3.85
CA LEU A 11 22.66 18.39 -5.05
C LEU A 11 22.62 17.01 -5.73
N PHE A 12 23.73 16.28 -5.72
CA PHE A 12 23.79 14.93 -6.29
C PHE A 12 23.05 13.88 -5.42
N THR A 13 23.13 13.98 -4.09
CA THR A 13 22.37 13.06 -3.21
C THR A 13 20.86 13.29 -3.32
N SER A 14 20.42 14.54 -3.49
CA SER A 14 19.02 14.86 -3.73
C SER A 14 18.49 14.31 -5.05
N LEU A 15 19.34 14.08 -6.06
CA LEU A 15 18.93 13.53 -7.35
C LEU A 15 18.78 11.99 -7.31
N ILE A 16 19.55 11.31 -6.47
CA ILE A 16 19.50 9.85 -6.31
C ILE A 16 18.25 9.45 -5.50
N PHE A 17 17.90 10.21 -4.45
CA PHE A 17 16.75 9.92 -3.58
C PHE A 17 15.37 9.97 -4.24
N VAL A 18 15.22 10.65 -5.39
CA VAL A 18 13.93 10.76 -6.10
C VAL A 18 13.71 9.59 -7.05
N ASN A 19 14.76 8.91 -7.49
CA ASN A 19 14.68 7.85 -8.50
C ASN A 19 14.39 6.45 -7.91
N ASP A 20 14.66 6.23 -6.62
CA ASP A 20 14.46 4.93 -5.97
C ASP A 20 13.03 4.68 -5.46
N PHE A 21 12.11 5.66 -5.54
CA PHE A 21 10.70 5.41 -5.22
C PHE A 21 10.01 4.49 -6.25
N SER A 22 10.62 4.29 -7.41
CA SER A 22 10.07 3.54 -8.53
C SER A 22 10.37 2.03 -8.49
N PHE A 23 11.05 1.52 -7.44
CA PHE A 23 11.56 0.14 -7.40
C PHE A 23 10.55 -0.93 -6.94
N PHE A 24 9.25 -0.65 -6.89
CA PHE A 24 8.22 -1.60 -6.44
C PHE A 24 7.14 -1.89 -7.48
N ASP A 25 7.52 -2.16 -8.73
CA ASP A 25 6.58 -2.80 -9.66
C ASP A 25 7.28 -3.91 -10.44
N THR A 26 7.58 -5.00 -9.74
CA THR A 26 7.88 -6.27 -10.41
C THR A 26 6.57 -6.77 -11.01
N ASN A 27 6.49 -6.76 -12.33
CA ASN A 27 5.49 -7.48 -13.12
C ASN A 27 5.34 -8.91 -12.57
N ASP A 28 4.27 -9.17 -11.83
CA ASP A 28 3.97 -10.45 -11.23
C ASP A 28 2.58 -10.91 -11.67
N LYS A 29 2.42 -12.20 -11.93
CA LYS A 29 1.15 -12.79 -12.40
C LYS A 29 0.01 -12.62 -11.40
N GLY A 30 0.31 -12.23 -10.15
CA GLY A 30 -0.64 -11.84 -9.11
C GLY A 30 -1.23 -10.44 -9.25
N LYS A 31 -0.69 -9.55 -10.11
CA LYS A 31 -1.17 -8.17 -10.28
C LYS A 31 -2.67 -8.14 -10.61
N ASP A 32 -3.11 -8.92 -11.60
CA ASP A 32 -4.55 -9.00 -11.97
C ASP A 32 -5.45 -9.53 -10.84
N LYS A 33 -4.95 -10.41 -9.96
CA LYS A 33 -5.72 -10.95 -8.83
C LYS A 33 -5.91 -9.92 -7.73
N TYR A 34 -4.81 -9.31 -7.27
CA TYR A 34 -4.89 -8.30 -6.22
C TYR A 34 -5.56 -7.02 -6.73
N ASP A 35 -5.34 -6.63 -7.98
CA ASP A 35 -5.95 -5.43 -8.56
C ASP A 35 -7.48 -5.55 -8.54
N LYS A 36 -8.06 -6.69 -8.94
CA LYS A 36 -9.52 -6.92 -8.85
C LYS A 36 -10.06 -6.86 -7.43
N LEU A 37 -9.31 -7.40 -6.45
CA LEU A 37 -9.71 -7.33 -5.05
C LEU A 37 -9.61 -5.89 -4.52
N TRP A 38 -8.58 -5.14 -4.90
CA TRP A 38 -8.44 -3.74 -4.53
C TRP A 38 -9.47 -2.84 -5.20
N GLU A 39 -9.82 -3.06 -6.47
CA GLU A 39 -10.94 -2.38 -7.13
C GLU A 39 -12.27 -2.63 -6.38
N LYS A 40 -12.46 -3.84 -5.83
CA LYS A 40 -13.63 -4.16 -5.02
C LYS A 40 -13.62 -3.42 -3.67
N VAL A 41 -12.46 -3.32 -3.02
CA VAL A 41 -12.28 -2.50 -1.81
C VAL A 41 -12.61 -1.04 -2.11
N GLU A 42 -12.06 -0.48 -3.18
CA GLU A 42 -12.28 0.90 -3.61
C GLU A 42 -13.77 1.15 -3.88
N LYS A 43 -14.45 0.23 -4.57
CA LYS A 43 -15.89 0.33 -4.78
C LYS A 43 -16.69 0.33 -3.48
N TYR A 44 -16.39 -0.56 -2.53
CA TYR A 44 -17.07 -0.55 -1.25
C TYR A 44 -16.78 0.72 -0.44
N GLU A 45 -15.59 1.31 -0.59
CA GLU A 45 -15.26 2.60 0.02
C GLU A 45 -16.06 3.75 -0.61
N GLU A 46 -16.16 3.80 -1.94
CA GLU A 46 -16.99 4.77 -2.67
C GLU A 46 -18.47 4.66 -2.29
N ASP A 47 -18.96 3.43 -2.10
CA ASP A 47 -20.34 3.14 -1.70
C ASP A 47 -20.58 3.36 -0.19
N ALA A 48 -19.59 3.82 0.58
CA ALA A 48 -19.64 4.01 2.04
C ALA A 48 -20.04 2.73 2.80
N LEU A 49 -19.45 1.60 2.39
CA LEU A 49 -19.69 0.25 2.92
C LEU A 49 -18.43 -0.30 3.63
N PRO A 50 -17.99 0.29 4.76
CA PRO A 50 -16.70 -0.02 5.40
C PRO A 50 -16.60 -1.47 5.88
N LYS A 51 -17.73 -2.10 6.28
CA LYS A 51 -17.76 -3.51 6.65
C LYS A 51 -17.36 -4.44 5.51
N TYR A 52 -17.92 -4.22 4.32
CA TYR A 52 -17.62 -5.05 3.15
C TYR A 52 -16.22 -4.76 2.59
N ALA A 53 -15.76 -3.52 2.73
CA ALA A 53 -14.37 -3.17 2.45
C ALA A 53 -13.41 -3.93 3.38
N LEU A 54 -13.68 -3.95 4.69
CA LEU A 54 -12.89 -4.72 5.66
C LEU A 54 -12.87 -6.22 5.33
N GLU A 55 -14.02 -6.83 5.06
CA GLU A 55 -14.10 -8.26 4.68
C GLU A 55 -13.23 -8.58 3.46
N THR A 56 -13.22 -7.70 2.44
CA THR A 56 -12.40 -7.88 1.24
C THR A 56 -10.91 -7.65 1.53
N VAL A 57 -10.56 -6.75 2.43
CA VAL A 57 -9.16 -6.55 2.86
C VAL A 57 -8.64 -7.73 3.67
N GLU A 58 -9.46 -8.34 4.52
CA GLU A 58 -9.10 -9.58 5.23
C GLU A 58 -8.85 -10.73 4.23
N GLU A 59 -9.68 -10.85 3.18
CA GLU A 59 -9.44 -11.79 2.08
C GLU A 59 -8.08 -11.53 1.38
N ILE A 60 -7.77 -10.27 1.07
CA ILE A 60 -6.46 -9.90 0.50
C ILE A 60 -5.32 -10.29 1.44
N TYR A 61 -5.46 -10.05 2.75
CA TYR A 61 -4.45 -10.36 3.75
C TYR A 61 -4.17 -11.87 3.80
N ASP A 62 -5.21 -12.69 3.89
CA ASP A 62 -5.09 -14.15 3.97
C ASP A 62 -4.39 -14.73 2.72
N ILE A 63 -4.79 -14.23 1.55
CA ILE A 63 -4.15 -14.58 0.28
C ILE A 63 -2.67 -14.16 0.29
N ALA A 64 -2.37 -12.93 0.69
CA ALA A 64 -1.01 -12.40 0.70
C ALA A 64 -0.10 -13.15 1.66
N VAL A 65 -0.60 -13.55 2.83
CA VAL A 65 0.13 -14.42 3.77
C VAL A 65 0.41 -15.78 3.14
N SER A 66 -0.59 -16.41 2.50
CA SER A 66 -0.40 -17.72 1.86
C SER A 66 0.61 -17.68 0.70
N GLU A 67 0.72 -16.56 0.00
CA GLU A 67 1.61 -16.34 -1.13
C GLU A 67 2.97 -15.75 -0.70
N ASN A 68 3.19 -15.48 0.58
CA ASN A 68 4.36 -14.76 1.12
C ASN A 68 4.61 -13.41 0.41
N ASN A 69 3.54 -12.68 0.12
CA ASN A 69 3.57 -11.38 -0.56
C ASN A 69 3.61 -10.23 0.45
N ASP A 70 4.80 -9.92 0.98
CA ASP A 70 5.00 -8.90 2.01
C ASP A 70 4.42 -7.53 1.64
N LYS A 71 4.48 -7.15 0.36
CA LYS A 71 3.91 -5.87 -0.12
C LYS A 71 2.41 -5.81 0.14
N GLN A 72 1.69 -6.88 -0.19
CA GLN A 72 0.24 -6.95 0.01
C GLN A 72 -0.13 -7.17 1.48
N ILE A 73 0.66 -7.93 2.24
CA ILE A 73 0.50 -8.09 3.70
C ILE A 73 0.54 -6.73 4.39
N ILE A 74 1.56 -5.91 4.10
CA ILE A 74 1.71 -4.57 4.69
C ILE A 74 0.54 -3.66 4.28
N LYS A 75 0.19 -3.62 2.98
CA LYS A 75 -0.92 -2.80 2.48
C LYS A 75 -2.24 -3.18 3.14
N ALA A 76 -2.57 -4.48 3.18
CA ALA A 76 -3.79 -4.98 3.80
C ALA A 76 -3.83 -4.68 5.30
N THR A 77 -2.71 -4.84 6.02
CA THR A 77 -2.62 -4.53 7.45
C THR A 77 -3.02 -3.09 7.75
N ILE A 78 -2.54 -2.12 6.96
CA ILE A 78 -2.89 -0.70 7.13
C ILE A 78 -4.40 -0.47 6.88
N PHE A 79 -4.96 -1.09 5.84
CA PHE A 79 -6.39 -0.94 5.53
C PHE A 79 -7.30 -1.64 6.55
N ARG A 80 -6.88 -2.77 7.14
CA ARG A 80 -7.59 -3.39 8.26
C ARG A 80 -7.70 -2.43 9.43
N MET A 81 -6.60 -1.76 9.79
CA MET A 81 -6.62 -0.73 10.83
C MET A 81 -7.59 0.41 10.48
N LYS A 82 -7.54 0.91 9.24
CA LYS A 82 -8.46 1.96 8.76
C LYS A 82 -9.93 1.57 8.96
N TYR A 83 -10.37 0.43 8.45
CA TYR A 83 -11.79 0.08 8.48
C TYR A 83 -12.25 -0.40 9.86
N ASN A 84 -11.41 -1.05 10.65
CA ASN A 84 -11.74 -1.35 12.04
C ASN A 84 -11.98 -0.05 12.83
N ASN A 85 -11.11 0.96 12.68
CA ASN A 85 -11.31 2.25 13.34
C ASN A 85 -12.63 2.92 12.91
N ILE A 86 -12.97 2.89 11.62
CA ILE A 86 -14.24 3.44 11.12
C ILE A 86 -15.45 2.72 11.75
N LEU A 87 -15.43 1.39 11.78
CA LEU A 87 -16.53 0.60 12.34
C LEU A 87 -16.67 0.81 13.86
N GLU A 88 -15.55 0.91 14.58
CA GLU A 88 -15.53 1.23 16.00
C GLU A 88 -16.13 2.61 16.28
N GLU A 89 -15.81 3.63 15.45
CA GLU A 89 -16.38 4.98 15.56
C GLU A 89 -17.88 5.03 15.24
N GLU A 90 -18.33 4.23 14.28
CA GLU A 90 -19.75 4.12 13.89
C GLU A 90 -20.57 3.25 14.87
N GLY A 91 -19.92 2.55 15.79
CA GLY A 91 -20.55 1.72 16.82
C GLY A 91 -20.97 0.33 16.32
N TYR A 92 -20.31 -0.19 15.29
CA TYR A 92 -20.52 -1.53 14.73
C TYR A 92 -19.61 -2.60 15.35
#